data_AF-A0A9N9NHI9-F1
#
_entry.id   AF-A0A9N9NHI9-F1
#
_cell.length_a   1.000
_cell.length_b   1.000
_cell.length_c   1.000
_cell.angle_alpha   90.00
_cell.angle_beta   90.00
_cell.angle_gamma   90.00
#
_symmetry.space_group_name_H-M   'P 1'
#
loop_
_entity.id
_entity.type
_entity.pdbx_description
1 polymer ?
#
loop_
_entity_poly.entity_id
_entity_poly.type
_entity_poly.pdbx_seq_one_letter_code
_entity_poly.pdbx_strand_id
1 'polypeptide(L)'
;RAFVLSTGIIGDNESGVVHVSCPMHKKNFALETGECLSGDVGLKLMTFEIKVEDNHVWLSLPPSNELDRILGTSKWIVTKNSAKKDVAKKSQGSNGIQIVGTAISCGGGSGCGDKSLDW
;
A
#
# COMPACT_ATOMS: atom_id res chain seq x y z
N ARG A 1 7.08 -8.10 4.92
CA ARG A 1 6.32 -6.90 5.34
C ARG A 1 5.24 -7.35 6.31
N ALA A 2 4.99 -6.61 7.38
CA ALA A 2 3.93 -6.91 8.34
C ALA A 2 2.81 -5.86 8.21
N PHE A 3 1.58 -6.31 7.94
CA PHE A 3 0.39 -5.46 8.00
C PHE A 3 -0.11 -5.43 9.44
N VAL A 4 0.55 -4.64 10.30
CA VAL A 4 0.34 -4.66 11.75
C VAL A 4 -1.11 -4.36 12.17
N LEU A 5 -1.80 -3.52 11.40
CA LEU A 5 -3.20 -3.18 11.65
C LEU A 5 -4.18 -4.27 11.24
N SER A 6 -3.76 -5.28 10.47
CA SER A 6 -4.62 -6.43 10.13
C SER A 6 -4.97 -7.29 11.35
N THR A 7 -4.13 -7.24 12.38
CA THR A 7 -4.37 -7.84 13.69
C THR A 7 -4.79 -6.79 14.73
N GLY A 8 -5.27 -5.64 14.27
CA GLY A 8 -5.79 -4.59 15.14
C GLY A 8 -7.14 -4.96 15.73
N ILE A 9 -7.47 -4.33 16.85
CA ILE A 9 -8.77 -4.49 17.52
C ILE A 9 -9.65 -3.33 17.09
N ILE A 10 -10.88 -3.61 16.68
CA ILE A 10 -11.87 -2.59 16.34
C ILE A 10 -12.68 -2.27 17.60
N GLY A 11 -12.92 -0.98 17.84
CA GLY A 11 -13.79 -0.50 18.91
C GLY A 11 -14.30 0.90 18.62
N ASP A 12 -15.15 1.40 19.50
CA ASP A 12 -15.67 2.75 19.50
C ASP A 12 -15.18 3.51 20.74
N ASN A 13 -15.15 4.84 20.67
CA ASN A 13 -14.85 5.69 21.82
C ASN A 13 -16.14 6.27 22.42
N GLU A 14 -16.04 6.98 23.55
CA GLU A 14 -17.19 7.62 24.21
C GLU A 14 -17.93 8.65 23.32
N SER A 15 -17.27 9.15 22.27
CA SER A 15 -17.83 10.06 21.28
C SER A 15 -18.50 9.34 20.09
N GLY A 16 -18.49 8.00 20.06
CA GLY A 16 -19.07 7.17 18.99
C GLY A 16 -18.18 6.98 17.76
N VAL A 17 -16.91 7.42 17.79
CA VAL A 17 -15.98 7.26 16.67
C VAL A 17 -15.42 5.85 16.63
N VAL A 18 -15.70 5.13 15.55
CA VAL A 18 -15.15 3.79 15.30
C VAL A 18 -13.69 3.90 14.92
N HIS A 19 -12.84 3.14 15.61
CA HIS A 19 -11.41 3.15 15.44
C HIS A 19 -10.81 1.74 15.45
N VAL A 20 -9.60 1.63 14.91
CA VAL A 20 -8.75 0.44 15.02
C VAL A 20 -7.55 0.75 15.91
N SER A 21 -7.33 -0.10 16.91
CA SER A 21 -6.17 -0.04 17.80
C SER A 21 -5.02 -0.88 17.25
N CYS A 22 -3.85 -0.26 17.11
CA CYS A 22 -2.63 -0.95 16.70
C CYS A 22 -2.07 -1.81 17.86
N PRO A 23 -1.84 -3.12 17.66
CA PRO A 23 -1.38 -4.03 18.73
C PRO A 23 0.03 -3.72 19.22
N MET A 24 0.88 -3.11 18.38
CA MET A 24 2.28 -2.86 18.70
C MET A 24 2.49 -1.66 19.62
N HIS A 25 1.65 -0.62 19.48
CA HIS A 25 1.90 0.68 20.10
C HIS A 25 0.65 1.30 20.73
N LYS A 26 -0.47 0.57 20.76
CA LYS A 26 -1.74 0.98 21.36
C LYS A 26 -2.27 2.33 20.86
N LYS A 27 -1.93 2.70 19.62
CA LYS A 27 -2.44 3.89 18.96
C LYS A 27 -3.77 3.57 18.29
N ASN A 28 -4.73 4.47 18.44
CA ASN A 28 -6.06 4.34 17.87
C ASN A 28 -6.18 5.21 16.63
N PHE A 29 -6.67 4.62 15.54
CA PHE A 29 -6.88 5.30 14.26
C PHE A 29 -8.36 5.28 13.90
N ALA A 30 -8.95 6.45 13.63
CA ALA A 30 -10.33 6.54 13.17
C ALA A 30 -10.49 5.83 11.81
N LEU A 31 -11.50 4.97 11.67
CA LEU A 31 -11.73 4.24 10.42
C LEU A 31 -12.27 5.14 9.30
N GLU A 32 -12.99 6.20 9.66
CA GLU A 32 -13.60 7.12 8.70
C GLU A 32 -12.54 8.06 8.08
N THR A 33 -11.72 8.70 8.91
CA THR A 33 -10.75 9.72 8.46
C THR A 33 -9.33 9.19 8.34
N GLY A 34 -9.01 8.05 8.96
CA GLY A 34 -7.66 7.52 9.10
C GLY A 34 -6.80 8.22 10.16
N GLU A 35 -7.34 9.21 10.89
CA GLU A 35 -6.54 10.04 11.79
C GLU A 35 -6.19 9.33 13.09
N CYS A 36 -4.98 9.60 13.60
CA CYS A 36 -4.56 9.12 14.92
C CYS A 36 -5.28 9.89 16.02
N LEU A 37 -6.14 9.19 16.76
CA LEU A 37 -6.87 9.74 17.90
C LEU A 37 -6.01 9.84 19.16
N SER A 38 -4.82 9.23 19.17
CA SER A 38 -3.91 9.19 20.32
C SER A 38 -2.98 10.42 20.44
N GLY A 39 -3.29 11.52 19.74
CA GLY A 39 -2.59 12.81 19.88
C GLY A 39 -1.31 12.98 19.07
N ASP A 40 -1.02 12.08 18.13
CA ASP A 40 0.17 12.14 17.28
C ASP A 40 -0.18 12.74 15.91
N VAL A 41 0.10 14.04 15.75
CA VAL A 41 -0.36 14.86 14.61
C VAL A 41 0.29 14.44 13.28
N GLY A 42 1.37 13.64 13.32
CA GLY A 42 2.08 13.16 12.13
C GLY A 42 1.64 11.79 11.61
N LEU A 43 0.76 11.08 12.32
CA LEU A 43 0.39 9.71 11.97
C LEU A 43 -1.04 9.65 11.46
N LYS A 44 -1.19 9.33 10.17
CA LYS A 44 -2.48 9.16 9.50
C LYS A 44 -2.46 7.94 8.60
N LEU A 45 -3.55 7.18 8.61
CA LEU A 45 -3.78 6.09 7.68
C LEU A 45 -4.32 6.63 6.36
N MET A 46 -3.90 6.00 5.28
CA MET A 46 -4.53 6.19 3.98
C MET A 46 -5.87 5.45 3.98
N THR A 47 -6.95 6.20 3.80
CA THR A 47 -8.30 5.69 3.62
C THR A 47 -8.66 5.70 2.13
N PHE A 48 -9.53 4.79 1.74
CA PHE A 48 -10.06 4.69 0.38
C PHE A 48 -11.59 4.71 0.45
N GLU A 49 -12.22 5.26 -0.58
CA GLU A 49 -13.66 5.23 -0.68
C GLU A 49 -14.15 3.81 -0.92
N ILE A 50 -15.25 3.46 -0.26
CA ILE A 50 -15.89 2.16 -0.39
C ILE A 50 -17.31 2.29 -0.89
N LYS A 51 -17.75 1.30 -1.65
CA LYS A 51 -19.14 1.17 -2.09
C LYS A 51 -19.64 -0.22 -1.76
N VAL A 52 -20.79 -0.32 -1.10
CA VAL A 52 -21.40 -1.60 -0.73
C VAL A 52 -22.65 -1.81 -1.57
N GLU A 53 -22.63 -2.80 -2.46
CA GLU A 53 -23.74 -3.15 -3.35
C GLU A 53 -23.85 -4.66 -3.47
N ASP A 54 -25.08 -5.19 -3.49
CA ASP A 54 -25.37 -6.62 -3.70
C ASP A 54 -24.53 -7.55 -2.82
N ASN A 55 -24.35 -7.19 -1.54
CA ASN A 55 -23.54 -7.95 -0.58
C ASN A 55 -22.02 -8.01 -0.89
N HIS A 56 -21.55 -7.18 -1.83
CA HIS A 56 -20.14 -6.99 -2.18
C HIS A 56 -19.63 -5.64 -1.69
N VAL A 57 -18.34 -5.60 -1.34
CA VAL A 57 -17.63 -4.37 -0.96
C VAL A 57 -16.64 -4.03 -2.05
N TRP A 58 -16.81 -2.86 -2.66
CA TRP A 58 -15.95 -2.30 -3.69
C TRP A 58 -15.05 -1.23 -3.08
N LEU A 59 -13.83 -1.12 -3.58
CA LEU A 59 -12.81 -0.16 -3.15
C LEU A 59 -12.40 0.69 -4.35
N SER A 60 -12.49 2.02 -4.23
CA SER A 60 -11.93 2.92 -5.22
C SER A 60 -10.44 3.08 -4.98
N LEU A 61 -9.64 2.45 -5.85
CA LEU A 61 -8.19 2.40 -5.74
C LEU A 61 -7.55 3.29 -6.83
N PRO A 62 -6.53 4.09 -6.48
CA PRO A 62 -5.67 4.74 -7.45
C PRO A 62 -5.04 3.73 -8.43
N PRO A 63 -4.57 4.16 -9.60
CA PRO A 63 -3.92 3.28 -10.56
C PRO A 63 -2.74 2.52 -9.91
N SER A 64 -2.59 1.25 -10.27
CA SER A 64 -1.66 0.32 -9.63
C SER A 64 -0.21 0.78 -9.61
N ASN A 65 0.23 1.54 -10.62
CA ASN A 65 1.57 2.13 -10.68
C ASN A 65 1.83 3.11 -9.52
N GLU A 66 0.83 3.88 -9.12
CA GLU A 66 0.94 4.84 -8.00
C GLU A 66 0.86 4.13 -6.66
N LEU A 67 -0.07 3.18 -6.52
CA LEU A 67 -0.18 2.35 -5.32
C LEU A 67 1.09 1.54 -5.04
N ASP A 68 1.70 0.96 -6.07
CA ASP A 68 2.96 0.23 -5.93
C ASP A 68 4.13 1.12 -5.54
N ARG A 69 4.11 2.42 -5.88
CA ARG A 69 5.13 3.37 -5.42
C ARG A 69 4.98 3.69 -3.94
N ILE A 70 3.76 3.94 -3.50
CA ILE A 70 3.45 4.34 -2.12
C ILE A 70 3.55 3.15 -1.18
N LEU A 71 2.95 2.02 -1.57
CA LEU A 71 2.83 0.84 -0.74
C LEU A 71 3.88 -0.22 -1.08
N GLY A 72 4.56 -0.20 -2.22
CA GLY A 72 5.56 -1.22 -2.53
C GLY A 72 4.96 -2.64 -2.65
N THR A 73 3.69 -2.75 -3.03
CA THR A 73 2.89 -3.99 -3.00
C THR A 73 3.47 -5.09 -3.90
N SER A 74 3.87 -4.76 -5.14
CA SER A 74 4.39 -5.73 -6.12
C SER A 74 5.92 -5.88 -6.12
N LYS A 75 6.67 -4.84 -5.72
CA LYS A 75 8.13 -4.78 -5.86
C LYS A 75 8.88 -5.81 -5.01
N TRP A 76 8.27 -6.27 -3.92
CA TRP A 76 8.93 -7.12 -2.91
C TRP A 76 8.14 -8.39 -2.58
N ILE A 77 7.11 -8.73 -3.36
CA ILE A 77 6.32 -9.94 -3.13
C ILE A 77 7.06 -11.15 -3.69
N VAL A 78 7.35 -12.13 -2.84
CA VAL A 78 7.95 -13.40 -3.28
C VAL A 78 6.83 -14.29 -3.79
N THR A 79 6.75 -14.44 -5.11
CA THR A 79 5.86 -15.44 -5.72
C THR A 79 6.46 -16.83 -5.56
N LYS A 80 5.62 -17.87 -5.48
CA LYS A 80 6.07 -19.27 -5.32
C LYS A 80 7.02 -19.74 -6.44
N ASN A 81 7.03 -19.06 -7.60
CA ASN A 81 7.94 -19.32 -8.71
C ASN A 81 9.34 -18.71 -8.53
N SER A 82 9.50 -17.64 -7.76
CA SER A 82 10.81 -17.03 -7.46
C SER A 82 11.56 -17.81 -6.38
N ALA A 83 10.85 -18.36 -5.39
CA ALA A 83 11.45 -19.14 -4.29
C ALA A 83 12.23 -20.39 -4.76
N LYS A 84 11.95 -20.92 -5.96
CA LYS A 84 12.67 -22.08 -6.54
C LYS A 84 13.90 -21.70 -7.39
N LYS A 85 14.13 -20.43 -7.71
CA LYS A 85 15.28 -20.01 -8.53
C LYS A 85 16.55 -19.71 -7.73
N ASP A 86 16.41 -19.38 -6.45
CA ASP A 86 17.54 -18.87 -5.65
C ASP A 86 18.40 -19.97 -4.99
N VAL A 87 17.99 -21.25 -5.07
CA VAL A 87 18.79 -22.38 -4.58
C VAL A 87 19.70 -22.96 -5.68
N ALA A 88 19.45 -22.65 -6.96
CA ALA A 88 20.15 -23.27 -8.09
C ALA A 88 21.32 -22.46 -8.68
N LYS A 89 21.64 -21.27 -8.16
CA LYS A 89 22.81 -20.48 -8.60
C LYS A 89 23.70 -20.09 -7.42
N LYS A 90 24.44 -21.06 -6.90
CA LYS A 90 25.63 -20.82 -6.09
C LYS A 90 26.88 -21.06 -6.94
N SER A 91 27.37 -20.03 -7.62
CA SER A 91 28.80 -19.94 -7.95
C SER A 91 29.19 -18.51 -8.35
N GLN A 92 30.27 -18.06 -7.72
CA GLN A 92 31.17 -16.96 -8.10
C GLN A 92 30.67 -15.55 -7.75
N GLY A 93 31.42 -14.92 -6.85
CA GLY A 93 31.12 -13.62 -6.28
C GLY A 93 31.73 -12.45 -7.04
N SER A 94 31.18 -11.27 -6.78
CA SER A 94 31.85 -9.98 -6.69
C SER A 94 30.79 -8.97 -6.23
N ASN A 95 31.02 -8.30 -5.10
CA ASN A 95 30.15 -7.25 -4.61
C ASN A 95 30.08 -6.10 -5.63
N GLY A 96 28.94 -5.96 -6.31
CA GLY A 96 28.69 -4.90 -7.28
C GLY A 96 27.21 -4.58 -7.32
N ILE A 97 26.73 -3.79 -6.36
CA ILE A 97 25.39 -3.18 -6.43
C ILE A 97 25.47 -2.09 -7.51
N GLN A 98 25.08 -2.40 -8.74
CA GLN A 98 24.87 -1.39 -9.78
C GLN A 98 23.47 -0.78 -9.62
N ILE A 99 23.44 0.44 -9.11
CA ILE A 99 22.25 1.30 -9.18
C ILE A 99 22.18 1.83 -10.62
N VAL A 100 21.44 1.14 -11.49
CA VAL A 100 21.09 1.69 -12.80
C VAL A 100 19.95 2.68 -12.59
N GLY A 101 20.35 3.89 -12.18
CA GLY A 101 19.50 5.05 -12.09
C GLY A 101 20.20 6.21 -12.78
N THR A 102 20.21 6.22 -14.11
CA THR A 102 20.59 7.41 -14.87
C THR A 102 19.82 7.45 -16.18
N ALA A 103 18.85 8.37 -16.23
CA ALA A 103 18.75 9.44 -17.22
C ALA A 103 17.28 9.80 -17.40
N ILE A 104 16.88 10.91 -16.77
CA ILE A 104 15.80 11.74 -17.28
C ILE A 104 16.26 12.22 -18.66
N SER A 105 15.61 11.77 -19.72
CA SER A 105 15.69 12.39 -21.04
C SER A 105 14.33 12.28 -21.71
N CYS A 106 13.75 13.46 -21.88
CA CYS A 106 12.58 13.80 -22.66
C CYS A 106 12.73 13.42 -24.14
N GLY A 107 11.67 12.87 -24.74
CA GLY A 107 11.65 12.57 -26.17
C GLY A 107 10.36 11.92 -26.66
N GLY A 108 9.36 12.76 -26.95
CA GLY A 108 8.47 12.65 -28.12
C GLY A 108 7.62 11.40 -28.37
N GLY A 109 6.30 11.62 -28.36
CA GLY A 109 5.46 11.17 -29.47
C GLY A 109 4.36 10.16 -29.17
N SER A 110 3.15 10.56 -29.55
CA SER A 110 1.96 9.76 -29.86
C SER A 110 0.98 9.52 -28.72
N GLY A 111 -0.15 10.20 -28.84
CA GLY A 111 -1.25 10.18 -27.89
C GLY A 111 -2.12 8.93 -28.00
N CYS A 112 -2.95 8.78 -26.98
CA CYS A 112 -4.21 8.03 -26.90
C CYS A 112 -4.58 8.01 -25.41
N GLY A 113 -5.72 8.48 -24.93
CA GLY A 113 -6.92 9.05 -25.51
C GLY A 113 -7.84 9.30 -24.31
N ASP A 114 -8.66 10.32 -24.38
CA ASP A 114 -9.66 10.65 -23.37
C ASP A 114 -10.50 9.43 -23.01
N LYS A 115 -10.59 9.08 -21.73
CA LYS A 115 -11.71 8.30 -21.17
C LYS A 115 -11.97 8.75 -19.74
N SER A 116 -12.96 9.63 -19.61
CA SER A 116 -13.78 9.71 -18.41
C SER A 116 -14.19 8.32 -17.95
N LEU A 117 -13.89 7.97 -16.70
CA LEU A 117 -14.50 6.87 -15.95
C LEU A 117 -14.53 7.42 -14.51
N ASP A 118 -15.64 7.99 -14.05
CA ASP A 118 -16.83 7.30 -13.52
C ASP A 118 -16.42 6.18 -12.56
N TRP A 119 -16.44 6.57 -11.28
CA TRP A 119 -16.30 5.84 -10.01
C TRP A 119 -15.01 5.06 -9.72
#